data_AF-A0A4U1JHG8-F1
#
_entry.id   AF-A0A4U1JHG8-F1
#
_cell.length_a   1.000
_cell.length_b   1.000
_cell.length_c   1.000
_cell.angle_alpha   90.00
_cell.angle_beta   90.00
_cell.angle_gamma   90.00
#
_symmetry.space_group_name_H-M   'P 1'
#
loop_
_entity.id
_entity.type
_entity.pdbx_description
1 polymer ?
#
loop_
_entity_poly.entity_id
_entity_poly.type
_entity_poly.pdbx_seq_one_letter_code
_entity_poly.pdbx_strand_id
1 'polypeptide(L)'
;MQIRSFKLRVADHHVRVVPTTDAAGCPFAGPGVDLRGERAAQAFAAAGPLFEALVSFEPGVVLRALSFDFERERLLATFSPTTPVADPRPRVVRIDGGPALRTFLPLAAALATSLAALAAPVLAERPRDPVEE
;
A
#
# COMPACT_ATOMS: atom_id res chain seq x y z
N MET A 1 -14.22 -5.85 5.28
CA MET A 1 -12.89 -5.69 5.91
C MET A 1 -12.40 -4.28 5.63
N GLN A 2 -11.91 -3.56 6.64
CA GLN A 2 -11.23 -2.28 6.46
C GLN A 2 -9.71 -2.46 6.48
N ILE A 3 -8.99 -1.63 5.74
CA ILE A 3 -7.52 -1.66 5.68
C ILE A 3 -6.96 -0.58 6.59
N ARG A 4 -6.10 -0.95 7.53
CA ARG A 4 -5.34 -0.03 8.38
C ARG A 4 -4.18 0.59 7.62
N SER A 5 -3.45 -0.25 6.89
CA SER A 5 -2.32 0.20 6.08
C SER A 5 -2.02 -0.76 4.93
N PHE A 6 -1.30 -0.26 3.92
CA PHE A 6 -0.81 -1.08 2.83
C PHE A 6 0.58 -0.65 2.40
N LYS A 7 1.30 -1.56 1.72
CA LYS A 7 2.56 -1.29 1.05
C LYS A 7 2.60 -1.98 -0.30
N LEU A 8 2.77 -1.20 -1.36
CA LEU A 8 3.02 -1.66 -2.72
C LEU A 8 4.52 -1.57 -2.97
N ARG A 9 5.14 -2.67 -3.38
CA ARG A 9 6.55 -2.71 -3.79
C ARG A 9 6.58 -3.06 -5.27
N VAL A 10 6.82 -2.04 -6.09
CA VAL A 10 6.78 -2.14 -7.55
C VAL A 10 7.86 -3.08 -8.06
N ALA A 11 9.08 -2.97 -7.51
CA ALA A 11 10.26 -3.70 -8.00
C ALA A 11 10.15 -5.23 -7.94
N ASP A 12 9.50 -5.78 -6.91
CA ASP A 12 9.29 -7.23 -6.74
C ASP A 12 7.82 -7.63 -6.84
N HIS A 13 6.99 -6.72 -7.37
CA HIS A 13 5.57 -6.94 -7.64
C HIS A 13 4.83 -7.56 -6.44
N HIS A 14 5.06 -6.95 -5.27
CA HIS A 14 4.55 -7.41 -3.98
C HIS A 14 3.63 -6.36 -3.37
N VAL A 15 2.44 -6.77 -2.93
CA VAL A 15 1.56 -5.92 -2.14
C VAL A 15 1.34 -6.55 -0.78
N ARG A 16 1.57 -5.80 0.29
CA ARG A 16 1.21 -6.18 1.65
C ARG A 16 0.07 -5.30 2.13
N VAL A 17 -0.95 -5.93 2.71
CA VAL A 17 -2.14 -5.27 3.24
C VAL A 17 -2.26 -5.61 4.72
N VAL A 18 -2.60 -4.65 5.56
CA VAL A 18 -2.84 -4.87 6.98
C VAL A 18 -4.28 -4.47 7.29
N PRO A 19 -5.16 -5.45 7.59
CA PRO A 19 -6.52 -5.17 8.02
C PRO A 19 -6.56 -4.39 9.33
N THR A 20 -7.66 -3.68 9.58
CA THR A 20 -7.96 -3.12 10.90
C THR A 20 -8.41 -4.22 11.86
N THR A 21 -9.21 -5.16 11.35
CA THR A 21 -9.79 -6.25 12.13
C THR A 21 -9.58 -7.61 11.47
N ASP A 22 -9.61 -8.67 12.26
CA ASP A 22 -9.63 -10.05 11.79
C ASP A 22 -11.05 -10.53 11.42
N ALA A 23 -11.19 -11.82 11.10
CA ALA A 23 -12.46 -12.43 10.71
C ALA A 23 -13.49 -12.49 11.86
N ALA A 24 -13.05 -12.40 13.12
CA ALA A 24 -13.92 -12.35 14.29
C ALA A 24 -14.35 -10.90 14.63
N GLY A 25 -13.81 -9.90 13.92
CA GLY A 25 -14.05 -8.49 14.19
C GLY A 25 -13.16 -7.91 15.29
N CYS A 26 -12.19 -8.68 15.79
CA CYS A 26 -11.22 -8.22 16.78
C CYS A 26 -10.10 -7.39 16.09
N PRO A 27 -9.42 -6.48 16.81
CA PRO A 27 -8.28 -5.75 16.26
C PRO A 27 -7.22 -6.71 15.69
N PHE A 28 -6.78 -6.45 14.45
CA PHE A 28 -5.85 -7.34 13.77
C PHE A 28 -4.45 -7.28 14.40
N ALA A 29 -4.00 -8.42 14.93
CA ALA A 29 -2.68 -8.57 15.58
C ALA A 29 -1.68 -9.44 14.79
N GLY A 30 -2.08 -9.97 13.62
CA GLY A 30 -1.25 -10.89 12.84
C GLY A 30 -0.25 -10.22 11.88
N PRO A 31 0.58 -11.03 11.18
CA PRO A 31 1.35 -10.53 10.05
C PRO A 31 0.39 -10.08 8.94
N GLY A 32 0.68 -8.96 8.28
CA GLY A 32 -0.12 -8.49 7.14
C GLY A 32 -0.33 -9.57 6.06
N VAL A 33 -1.37 -9.40 5.26
CA VAL A 33 -1.70 -10.27 4.13
C VAL A 33 -0.83 -9.89 2.94
N ASP A 34 -0.08 -10.86 2.42
CA ASP A 34 0.75 -10.67 1.23
C ASP A 34 0.01 -11.14 -0.03
N LEU A 35 -0.14 -10.23 -0.99
CA LEU A 35 -0.65 -10.51 -2.32
C LEU A 35 0.53 -10.69 -3.28
N ARG A 36 0.48 -11.76 -4.06
CA ARG A 36 1.48 -12.15 -5.07
C ARG A 36 0.77 -12.58 -6.35
N GLY A 37 1.53 -12.66 -7.46
CA GLY A 37 1.01 -13.12 -8.75
C GLY A 37 -0.15 -12.26 -9.25
N GLU A 38 -1.22 -12.92 -9.69
CA GLU A 38 -2.40 -12.27 -10.28
C GLU A 38 -3.06 -11.26 -9.34
N ARG A 39 -3.21 -11.60 -8.05
CA ARG A 39 -3.80 -10.68 -7.05
C ARG A 39 -2.96 -9.41 -6.87
N ALA A 40 -1.62 -9.53 -6.96
CA ALA A 40 -0.74 -8.37 -6.95
C ALA A 40 -0.91 -7.53 -8.23
N ALA A 41 -1.07 -8.17 -9.39
CA ALA A 41 -1.24 -7.45 -10.67
C ALA A 41 -2.54 -6.63 -10.67
N GLN A 42 -3.62 -7.23 -10.17
CA GLN A 42 -4.90 -6.55 -9.97
C GLN A 42 -4.78 -5.37 -8.99
N ALA A 43 -4.02 -5.54 -7.90
CA ALA A 43 -3.74 -4.46 -6.96
C ALA A 43 -2.94 -3.31 -7.58
N PHE A 44 -1.94 -3.60 -8.42
CA PHE A 44 -1.17 -2.57 -9.14
C PHE A 44 -2.01 -1.86 -10.20
N ALA A 45 -2.89 -2.59 -10.91
CA ALA A 45 -3.84 -1.97 -11.84
C ALA A 45 -4.79 -1.01 -11.12
N ALA A 46 -5.34 -1.41 -9.97
CA ALA A 46 -6.18 -0.55 -9.14
C ALA A 46 -5.43 0.67 -8.56
N ALA A 47 -4.11 0.58 -8.42
CA ALA A 47 -3.28 1.68 -7.94
C ALA A 47 -2.94 2.71 -9.02
N GLY A 48 -3.30 2.47 -10.29
CA GLY A 48 -3.02 3.34 -11.43
C GLY A 48 -3.29 4.82 -11.17
N PRO A 49 -4.51 5.22 -10.74
CA PRO A 49 -4.83 6.62 -10.47
C PRO A 49 -3.94 7.26 -9.38
N LEU A 50 -3.57 6.50 -8.36
CA LEU A 50 -2.68 6.96 -7.28
C LEU A 50 -1.25 7.16 -7.81
N PHE A 51 -0.78 6.27 -8.68
CA PHE A 51 0.53 6.41 -9.32
C PHE A 51 0.57 7.57 -10.30
N GLU A 52 -0.46 7.75 -11.12
CA GLU A 52 -0.59 8.89 -12.03
C GLU A 52 -0.55 10.22 -11.28
N ALA A 53 -1.28 10.32 -10.17
CA ALA A 53 -1.24 11.50 -9.31
C ALA A 53 0.17 11.76 -8.76
N LEU A 54 0.87 10.72 -8.28
CA LEU A 54 2.23 10.86 -7.76
C LEU A 54 3.24 11.30 -8.84
N VAL A 55 3.15 10.71 -10.03
CA VAL A 55 4.01 11.08 -11.18
C VAL A 55 3.72 12.52 -11.63
N SER A 56 2.49 12.99 -11.50
CA SER A 56 2.14 14.37 -11.84
C SER A 56 2.77 15.39 -10.87
N PHE A 57 2.99 15.01 -9.62
CA PHE A 57 3.72 15.83 -8.63
C PHE A 57 5.24 15.80 -8.86
N GLU A 58 5.79 14.68 -9.32
CA GLU A 58 7.22 14.50 -9.54
C GLU A 58 7.47 13.82 -10.90
N PRO A 59 7.39 14.57 -12.02
CA PRO A 59 7.55 14.01 -13.36
C PRO A 59 8.95 13.42 -13.59
N GLY A 60 9.01 12.28 -14.29
CA GLY A 60 10.27 11.60 -14.62
C GLY A 60 10.88 10.78 -13.48
N VAL A 61 10.20 10.69 -12.33
CA VAL A 61 10.65 9.89 -11.19
C VAL A 61 10.01 8.51 -11.21
N VAL A 62 10.82 7.44 -11.07
CA VAL A 62 10.33 6.06 -11.05
C VAL A 62 9.98 5.63 -9.63
N LEU A 63 8.71 5.35 -9.35
CA LEU A 63 8.24 4.85 -8.06
C LEU A 63 8.72 3.41 -7.81
N ARG A 64 9.39 3.16 -6.69
CA ARG A 64 9.87 1.84 -6.27
C ARG A 64 8.94 1.18 -5.25
N ALA A 65 8.43 1.97 -4.31
CA ALA A 65 7.49 1.50 -3.30
C ALA A 65 6.59 2.63 -2.82
N LEU A 66 5.38 2.28 -2.41
CA LEU A 66 4.40 3.18 -1.83
C LEU A 66 3.82 2.53 -0.59
N SER A 67 3.67 3.27 0.49
CA SER A 67 2.88 2.82 1.64
C SER A 67 1.96 3.91 2.14
N PHE A 68 0.77 3.50 2.55
CA PHE A 68 -0.20 4.36 3.21
C PHE A 68 -0.54 3.78 4.58
N ASP A 69 -0.56 4.64 5.59
CA ASP A 69 -1.04 4.35 6.94
C ASP A 69 -2.23 5.28 7.21
N PHE A 70 -3.44 4.71 7.30
CA PHE A 70 -4.67 5.48 7.47
C PHE A 70 -4.84 6.02 8.88
N GLU A 71 -4.28 5.35 9.89
CA GLU A 71 -4.34 5.80 11.28
C GLU A 71 -3.46 7.03 11.50
N ARG A 72 -2.30 7.05 10.85
CA ARG A 72 -1.36 8.17 10.90
C ARG A 72 -1.55 9.20 9.80
N GLU A 73 -2.52 8.97 8.92
CA GLU A 73 -2.74 9.71 7.68
C GLU A 73 -1.42 10.00 6.92
N ARG A 74 -0.60 8.96 6.73
CA ARG A 74 0.77 9.08 6.22
C ARG A 74 0.94 8.36 4.90
N LEU A 75 1.46 9.09 3.91
CA LEU A 75 1.99 8.52 2.68
C LEU A 75 3.51 8.51 2.71
N LEU A 76 4.11 7.35 2.39
CA LEU A 76 5.53 7.25 2.08
C LEU A 76 5.71 6.75 0.65
N ALA A 77 6.35 7.56 -0.19
CA ALA A 77 6.72 7.20 -1.55
C ALA A 77 8.24 7.06 -1.62
N THR A 78 8.71 5.88 -2.01
CA THR A 78 10.13 5.63 -2.28
C THR A 78 10.34 5.64 -3.78
N PHE A 79 11.21 6.53 -4.23
CA PHE A 79 11.54 6.73 -5.62
C PHE A 79 12.94 6.18 -5.93
N SER A 80 13.09 5.69 -7.15
CA SER A 80 14.39 5.31 -7.69
C SER A 80 15.24 6.58 -7.91
N PRO A 81 16.57 6.46 -7.86
CA PRO A 81 17.47 7.55 -8.25
C PRO A 81 17.13 8.04 -9.66
N THR A 82 17.02 9.35 -9.86
CA THR A 82 16.81 9.93 -11.19
C THR A 82 18.14 10.28 -11.85
N THR A 83 18.19 10.16 -13.17
CA THR A 83 19.28 10.68 -14.03
C THR A 83 19.08 12.17 -14.34
N PRO A 84 20.15 12.99 -14.48
CA PRO A 84 21.55 12.61 -14.31
C PRO A 84 21.91 12.52 -12.83
N VAL A 85 22.64 11.45 -12.49
CA VAL A 85 22.95 10.96 -11.14
C VAL A 85 23.68 12.03 -10.32
N ALA A 86 22.93 12.87 -9.60
CA ALA A 86 23.49 13.69 -8.53
C ALA A 86 23.53 12.91 -7.21
N ASP A 87 22.60 11.96 -6.99
CA ASP A 87 22.55 11.11 -5.80
C ASP A 87 22.08 9.69 -6.18
N PRO A 88 22.90 8.64 -5.98
CA PRO A 88 22.53 7.26 -6.29
C PRO A 88 21.57 6.64 -5.26
N ARG A 89 21.18 7.36 -4.20
CA ARG A 89 20.31 6.82 -3.14
C ARG A 89 18.83 6.96 -3.51
N PRO A 90 18.00 5.96 -3.17
CA PRO A 90 16.55 6.10 -3.26
C PRO A 90 16.08 7.31 -2.44
N ARG A 91 15.23 8.15 -3.05
CA ARG A 91 14.60 9.27 -2.35
C ARG A 91 13.33 8.77 -1.68
N VAL A 92 13.17 9.06 -0.39
CA VAL A 92 11.93 8.77 0.34
C VAL A 92 11.23 10.10 0.60
N VAL A 93 10.02 10.23 0.06
CA VAL A 93 9.13 11.36 0.33
C VAL A 93 8.09 10.92 1.35
N ARG A 94 7.97 11.71 2.42
CA ARG A 94 6.98 11.51 3.49
C ARG A 94 6.00 12.66 3.49
N ILE A 95 4.72 12.34 3.45
CA ILE A 95 3.62 13.30 3.49
C ILE A 95 2.71 12.91 4.67
N ASP A 96 2.66 13.75 5.69
CA ASP A 96 1.86 13.56 6.91
C ASP A 96 0.68 14.54 7.01
N GLY A 97 0.45 15.37 5.99
CA GLY A 97 -0.60 16.39 6.04
C GLY A 97 -0.58 17.36 4.87
N GLY A 98 -1.48 18.34 4.94
CA GLY A 98 -1.54 19.46 4.00
C GLY A 98 -2.26 19.15 2.66
N PRO A 99 -2.19 20.08 1.69
CA PRO A 99 -2.91 19.96 0.42
C PRO A 99 -2.55 18.71 -0.40
N ALA A 100 -1.27 18.31 -0.37
CA ALA A 100 -0.81 17.12 -1.07
C ALA A 100 -1.49 15.86 -0.53
N LEU A 101 -1.51 15.66 0.80
CA LEU A 101 -2.17 14.51 1.40
C LEU A 101 -3.67 14.48 1.08
N ARG A 102 -4.34 15.64 1.14
CA ARG A 102 -5.77 15.74 0.79
C ARG A 102 -6.07 15.30 -0.65
N THR A 103 -5.10 15.43 -1.55
CA THR A 103 -5.20 14.96 -2.94
C THR A 103 -5.07 13.43 -3.01
N PHE A 104 -4.14 12.85 -2.25
CA PHE A 104 -3.87 11.41 -2.28
C PHE A 104 -4.83 10.56 -1.44
N LEU A 105 -5.37 11.10 -0.35
CA LEU A 105 -6.24 10.38 0.58
C LEU A 105 -7.45 9.71 -0.10
N PRO A 106 -8.24 10.37 -0.96
CA PRO A 106 -9.37 9.70 -1.64
C PRO A 106 -8.91 8.59 -2.59
N LEU A 107 -7.79 8.77 -3.28
CA LEU A 107 -7.21 7.75 -4.17
C LEU A 107 -6.71 6.53 -3.38
N ALA A 108 -6.05 6.79 -2.25
CA ALA A 108 -5.62 5.74 -1.32
C ALA A 108 -6.81 4.99 -0.72
N ALA A 109 -7.89 5.68 -0.36
CA ALA A 109 -9.11 5.06 0.15
C ALA A 109 -9.79 4.18 -0.92
N ALA A 110 -9.87 4.63 -2.16
CA ALA A 110 -10.39 3.83 -3.27
C ALA A 110 -9.54 2.57 -3.53
N LEU A 111 -8.21 2.72 -3.50
CA LEU A 111 -7.29 1.59 -3.57
C LEU A 111 -7.48 0.63 -2.39
N ALA A 112 -7.64 1.14 -1.17
CA ALA A 112 -7.86 0.32 0.02
C ALA A 112 -9.13 -0.55 -0.09
N THR A 113 -10.21 -0.03 -0.69
CA THR A 113 -11.42 -0.81 -1.00
C THR A 113 -11.10 -1.98 -1.94
N SER A 114 -10.34 -1.73 -3.00
CA SER A 114 -9.92 -2.77 -3.94
C SER A 114 -9.01 -3.81 -3.27
N LEU A 115 -8.04 -3.35 -2.48
CA LEU A 115 -7.14 -4.22 -1.72
C LEU A 115 -7.90 -5.07 -0.70
N ALA A 116 -8.94 -4.53 -0.08
CA ALA A 116 -9.77 -5.29 0.84
C ALA A 116 -10.48 -6.46 0.14
N ALA A 117 -11.03 -6.24 -1.05
CA ALA A 117 -11.66 -7.29 -1.84
C ALA A 117 -10.66 -8.39 -2.25
N LEU A 118 -9.43 -7.99 -2.63
CA LEU A 118 -8.36 -8.92 -3.04
C LEU A 118 -7.76 -9.71 -1.87
N ALA A 119 -7.64 -9.09 -0.69
CA ALA A 119 -7.04 -9.70 0.48
C ALA A 119 -8.01 -10.55 1.30
N ALA A 120 -9.32 -10.27 1.24
CA ALA A 120 -10.35 -11.04 1.95
C ALA A 120 -10.27 -12.57 1.73
N PRO A 121 -10.18 -13.10 0.49
CA PRO A 121 -10.07 -14.55 0.29
C PRO A 121 -8.76 -15.13 0.84
N VAL A 122 -7.64 -14.41 0.70
CA VAL A 122 -6.33 -14.83 1.23
C VAL A 122 -6.34 -14.91 2.75
N LEU A 123 -7.01 -13.96 3.40
CA LEU A 123 -7.16 -13.95 4.85
C LEU A 123 -8.07 -15.09 5.33
N ALA A 124 -9.13 -15.40 4.59
CA ALA A 124 -10.05 -16.50 4.90
C ALA A 124 -9.41 -17.88 4.75
N GLU A 125 -8.46 -18.03 3.84
CA GLU A 125 -7.68 -19.25 3.60
C GLU A 125 -6.59 -19.48 4.67
N ARG A 126 -6.28 -18.49 5.53
CA ARG A 126 -5.26 -18.68 6.57
C ARG A 126 -5.73 -19.71 7.59
N PRO A 127 -4.87 -20.69 7.94
CA PRO A 127 -5.15 -21.54 9.08
C PRO A 127 -5.32 -20.65 10.32
N ARG A 128 -6.37 -20.89 11.08
CA ARG A 128 -6.49 -20.30 12.42
C ARG A 128 -5.34 -20.88 13.23
N ASP A 129 -4.46 -20.03 13.76
CA ASP A 129 -3.48 -20.49 14.73
C ASP A 129 -4.24 -21.20 15.86
N PRO A 130 -3.80 -22.38 16.32
CA PRO A 130 -4.40 -22.99 17.49
C PRO A 130 -4.25 -21.99 18.64
N VAL A 131 -5.37 -21.68 19.30
CA VAL A 131 -5.36 -20.93 20.55
C VAL A 131 -4.65 -21.83 21.55
N GLU A 132 -3.42 -21.49 21.93
CA GLU A 132 -2.79 -22.12 23.10
C GLU A 132 -3.61 -21.69 24.33
N GLU A 133 -4.36 -22.64 24.89
CA GLU A 133 -5.11 -22.52 26.16
C GLU A 133 -4.18 -22.39 27.37
#